data_AF-A0A1Y2JNT5-F1
#
_entry.id   AF-A0A1Y2JNT5-F1
#
_cell.length_a   1.000
_cell.length_b   1.000
_cell.length_c   1.000
_cell.angle_alpha   90.00
_cell.angle_beta   90.00
_cell.angle_gamma   90.00
#
_symmetry.space_group_name_H-M   'P 1'
#
loop_
_entity.id
_entity.type
_entity.pdbx_description
1 polymer ?
#
loop_
_entity_poly.entity_id
_entity_poly.type
_entity_poly.pdbx_seq_one_letter_code
_entity_poly.pdbx_strand_id
1 'polypeptide(L)'
;MKPIKFSLNADLDAAIAAAIDAELNDVNGKAIAFTVYAPMMVVDAAQRAERYLADHGVPVSDRGGAKVSYRPAGPTANSYKYGAVSTEIRLRRKSGSAPVWYLDEVERVTVYPRNPSRLAVEISDATMFSLVKRTLAAFGRDVVPRELLAPADDVALAGLAA
;
A
#
# COMPACT_ATOMS: atom_id res chain seq x y z
N MET A 1 -15.62 -7.64 -3.96
CA MET A 1 -15.53 -6.43 -4.80
C MET A 1 -14.69 -6.69 -6.05
N LYS A 2 -15.04 -6.12 -7.21
CA LYS A 2 -14.19 -6.14 -8.42
C LYS A 2 -13.17 -4.99 -8.33
N PRO A 3 -11.90 -5.17 -8.69
CA PRO A 3 -10.91 -4.10 -8.61
C PRO A 3 -11.31 -2.85 -9.42
N ILE A 4 -11.32 -1.69 -8.77
CA ILE A 4 -11.63 -0.41 -9.43
C ILE A 4 -10.32 0.26 -9.87
N LYS A 5 -10.18 0.48 -11.17
CA LYS A 5 -9.00 1.12 -11.76
C LYS A 5 -9.14 2.64 -11.75
N PHE A 6 -8.09 3.36 -11.35
CA PHE A 6 -7.99 4.81 -11.45
C PHE A 6 -6.56 5.27 -11.80
N SER A 7 -6.39 6.52 -12.22
CA SER A 7 -5.09 7.11 -12.63
C SER A 7 -4.84 8.38 -11.83
N LEU A 8 -3.59 8.64 -11.44
CA LEU A 8 -3.22 9.88 -10.72
C LEU A 8 -2.89 11.06 -11.64
N ASN A 9 -2.78 10.84 -12.95
CA ASN A 9 -2.39 11.88 -13.92
C ASN A 9 -3.58 12.55 -14.63
N ALA A 10 -4.81 12.19 -14.25
CA ALA A 10 -6.02 12.74 -14.81
C ALA A 10 -6.99 13.05 -13.67
N ASP A 11 -7.94 13.95 -13.91
CA ASP A 11 -9.07 14.13 -13.02
C ASP A 11 -9.77 12.78 -12.80
N LEU A 12 -10.20 12.55 -11.55
CA LEU A 12 -10.93 11.34 -11.23
C LEU A 12 -12.28 11.38 -11.95
N ASP A 13 -12.42 10.52 -12.96
CA ASP A 13 -13.65 10.38 -13.73
C ASP A 13 -14.86 10.17 -12.80
N ALA A 14 -15.98 10.82 -13.11
CA ALA A 14 -17.16 10.82 -12.25
C ALA A 14 -17.74 9.41 -12.03
N ALA A 15 -17.69 8.52 -13.02
CA ALA A 15 -18.15 7.15 -12.86
C ALA A 15 -17.20 6.33 -11.98
N ILE A 16 -15.89 6.57 -12.09
CA ILE A 16 -14.89 5.94 -11.19
C ILE A 16 -15.09 6.45 -9.76
N ALA A 17 -15.27 7.77 -9.57
CA ALA A 17 -15.54 8.36 -8.27
C ALA A 17 -16.79 7.77 -7.63
N ALA A 18 -17.89 7.65 -8.39
CA ALA A 18 -19.12 7.04 -7.93
C ALA A 18 -18.96 5.55 -7.56
N ALA A 19 -18.16 4.79 -8.32
CA ALA A 19 -17.89 3.40 -8.02
C ALA A 19 -17.08 3.23 -6.71
N ILE A 20 -16.08 4.08 -6.47
CA ILE A 20 -15.34 4.08 -5.21
C ILE A 20 -16.28 4.47 -4.06
N ASP A 21 -17.09 5.50 -4.24
CA ASP A 21 -18.02 5.99 -3.22
C ASP A 21 -19.04 4.93 -2.81
N ALA A 22 -19.59 4.18 -3.77
CA ALA A 22 -20.51 3.08 -3.51
C ALA A 22 -19.90 2.00 -2.60
N GLU A 23 -18.65 1.59 -2.88
CA GLU A 23 -17.95 0.57 -2.08
C GLU A 23 -17.57 1.09 -0.69
N LEU A 24 -17.14 2.35 -0.57
CA LEU A 24 -16.89 2.97 0.73
C LEU A 24 -18.18 3.06 1.56
N ASN A 25 -19.30 3.44 0.95
CA ASN A 25 -20.60 3.54 1.62
C ASN A 25 -21.13 2.19 2.08
N ASP A 26 -20.95 1.13 1.28
CA ASP A 26 -21.32 -0.24 1.66
C ASP A 26 -20.57 -0.70 2.92
N VAL A 27 -19.25 -0.48 2.94
CA VAL A 27 -18.38 -0.91 4.06
C VAL A 27 -18.56 -0.03 5.31
N ASN A 28 -18.70 1.28 5.13
CA ASN A 28 -18.77 2.24 6.23
C ASN A 28 -20.17 2.32 6.84
N GLY A 29 -21.22 2.09 6.06
CA GLY A 29 -22.59 2.42 6.44
C GLY A 29 -22.68 3.90 6.83
N LYS A 30 -23.08 4.18 8.08
CA LYS A 30 -23.22 5.56 8.59
C LYS A 30 -21.91 6.13 9.19
N ALA A 31 -20.84 5.36 9.23
CA ALA A 31 -19.59 5.79 9.88
C ALA A 31 -18.76 6.69 8.97
N ILE A 32 -18.60 7.95 9.36
CA ILE A 32 -17.81 8.95 8.61
C ILE A 32 -16.55 9.35 9.39
N ALA A 33 -16.63 9.39 10.72
CA ALA A 33 -15.50 9.72 11.56
C ALA A 33 -14.50 8.55 11.58
N PHE A 34 -13.22 8.87 11.35
CA PHE A 34 -12.10 7.91 11.36
C PHE A 34 -12.12 6.85 10.24
N THR A 35 -13.00 6.99 9.25
CA THR A 35 -13.12 6.11 8.08
C THR A 35 -12.48 6.74 6.84
N VAL A 36 -12.25 5.93 5.81
CA VAL A 36 -12.03 6.42 4.45
C VAL A 36 -13.40 6.62 3.85
N TYR A 37 -13.87 7.87 3.75
CA TYR A 37 -15.27 8.17 3.42
C TYR A 37 -15.47 8.84 2.06
N ALA A 38 -14.39 9.21 1.36
CA ALA A 38 -14.48 9.91 0.08
C ALA A 38 -13.48 9.35 -0.93
N PRO A 39 -13.82 9.30 -2.24
CA PRO A 39 -12.93 8.84 -3.29
C PRO A 39 -11.58 9.56 -3.32
N MET A 40 -11.57 10.86 -3.01
CA MET A 40 -10.35 11.65 -2.95
C MET A 40 -9.36 11.21 -1.87
N MET A 41 -9.82 10.57 -0.78
CA MET A 41 -8.92 9.99 0.23
C MET A 41 -8.20 8.75 -0.30
N VAL A 42 -8.84 7.97 -1.18
CA VAL A 42 -8.23 6.83 -1.88
C VAL A 42 -7.15 7.32 -2.84
N VAL A 43 -7.44 8.39 -3.58
CA VAL A 43 -6.47 9.06 -4.46
C VAL A 43 -5.28 9.61 -3.66
N ASP A 44 -5.51 10.29 -2.55
CA ASP A 44 -4.45 10.82 -1.69
C ASP A 44 -3.57 9.70 -1.10
N ALA A 45 -4.16 8.57 -0.68
CA ALA A 45 -3.39 7.40 -0.23
C ALA A 45 -2.46 6.85 -1.34
N ALA A 46 -2.95 6.75 -2.57
CA ALA A 46 -2.13 6.36 -3.73
C ALA A 46 -1.02 7.38 -4.03
N GLN A 47 -1.32 8.69 -3.95
CA GLN A 47 -0.31 9.74 -4.14
C GLN A 47 0.77 9.71 -3.04
N ARG A 48 0.38 9.48 -1.78
CA ARG A 48 1.32 9.29 -0.66
C ARG A 48 2.22 8.08 -0.89
N ALA A 49 1.67 6.98 -1.42
CA ALA A 49 2.45 5.81 -1.76
C ALA A 49 3.44 6.06 -2.90
N GLU A 50 3.05 6.79 -3.95
CA GLU A 50 3.98 7.18 -5.03
C GLU A 50 5.13 8.04 -4.51
N ARG A 51 4.85 8.98 -3.60
CA ARG A 51 5.89 9.76 -2.92
C ARG A 51 6.80 8.87 -2.09
N TYR A 52 6.23 7.99 -1.27
CA TYR A 52 7.00 7.05 -0.46
C TYR A 52 7.95 6.19 -1.31
N LEU A 53 7.45 5.64 -2.42
CA LEU A 53 8.27 4.85 -3.36
C LEU A 53 9.38 5.71 -4.00
N ALA A 54 9.09 6.96 -4.36
CA ALA A 54 10.10 7.88 -4.90
C ALA A 54 11.19 8.19 -3.87
N ASP A 55 10.80 8.54 -2.64
CA ASP A 55 11.70 8.93 -1.55
C ASP A 55 12.63 7.78 -1.12
N HIS A 56 12.20 6.53 -1.31
CA HIS A 56 13.00 5.33 -1.05
C HIS A 56 13.77 4.82 -2.28
N GLY A 57 13.88 5.65 -3.33
CA GLY A 57 14.73 5.36 -4.49
C GLY A 57 14.14 4.33 -5.45
N VAL A 58 12.84 4.02 -5.37
CA VAL A 58 12.18 3.07 -6.28
C VAL A 58 11.91 3.76 -7.63
N PRO A 59 12.57 3.34 -8.73
CA PRO A 59 12.36 3.91 -10.05
C PRO A 59 10.94 3.65 -10.55
N VAL A 60 10.37 4.58 -11.33
CA VAL A 60 8.99 4.49 -11.84
C VAL A 60 8.72 3.16 -12.58
N SER A 61 9.71 2.65 -13.31
CA SER A 61 9.64 1.35 -14.02
C SER A 61 9.45 0.16 -13.09
N ASP A 62 10.00 0.22 -11.88
CA ASP A 62 10.09 -0.91 -10.96
C ASP A 62 9.01 -0.83 -9.87
N ARG A 63 8.25 0.27 -9.80
CA ARG A 63 7.13 0.43 -8.85
C ARG A 63 5.93 -0.47 -9.16
N GLY A 64 5.88 -1.07 -10.35
CA GLY A 64 4.80 -1.98 -10.74
C GLY A 64 4.64 -3.15 -9.76
N GLY A 65 3.39 -3.47 -9.40
CA GLY A 65 3.11 -4.54 -8.44
C GLY A 65 3.23 -4.12 -6.97
N ALA A 66 3.61 -2.88 -6.68
CA ALA A 66 3.56 -2.36 -5.32
C ALA A 66 2.15 -2.45 -4.74
N LYS A 67 2.05 -2.83 -3.47
CA LYS A 67 0.80 -2.91 -2.71
C LYS A 67 0.84 -1.89 -1.59
N VAL A 68 -0.32 -1.32 -1.29
CA VAL A 68 -0.46 -0.30 -0.25
C VAL A 68 -1.67 -0.64 0.60
N SER A 69 -1.48 -0.69 1.91
CA SER A 69 -2.59 -0.69 2.86
C SER A 69 -2.65 0.67 3.55
N TYR A 70 -3.81 1.33 3.50
CA TYR A 70 -4.03 2.60 4.18
C TYR A 70 -5.20 2.52 5.16
N ARG A 71 -4.99 3.09 6.34
CA ARG A 71 -6.02 3.27 7.38
C ARG A 71 -5.84 4.63 8.08
N PRO A 72 -6.91 5.41 8.28
CA PRO A 72 -6.86 6.63 9.08
C PRO A 72 -6.42 6.39 10.54
N ALA A 73 -6.06 7.49 11.21
CA ALA A 73 -5.78 7.48 12.64
C ALA A 73 -7.07 7.28 13.45
N GLY A 74 -6.93 6.65 14.61
CA GLY A 74 -8.02 6.53 15.56
C GLY A 74 -8.29 7.84 16.33
N PRO A 75 -9.31 7.85 17.20
CA PRO A 75 -9.60 8.98 18.07
C PRO A 75 -8.38 9.44 18.87
N THR A 76 -8.12 10.74 18.91
CA THR A 76 -7.01 11.32 19.69
C THR A 76 -7.34 11.40 21.18
N ALA A 77 -8.62 11.59 21.51
CA ALA A 77 -9.10 11.68 22.87
C ALA A 77 -9.20 10.30 23.53
N ASN A 78 -8.64 10.18 24.74
CA ASN A 78 -8.78 9.00 25.60
C ASN A 78 -10.19 8.81 26.17
N SER A 79 -11.13 9.73 25.87
CA SER A 79 -12.52 9.67 26.37
C SER A 79 -13.32 8.53 25.76
N TYR A 80 -12.89 7.99 24.61
CA TYR A 80 -13.48 6.80 24.02
C TYR A 80 -12.85 5.57 24.67
N LYS A 81 -13.54 4.94 25.63
CA LYS A 81 -13.11 3.66 26.24
C LYS A 81 -13.18 2.47 25.26
N TYR A 82 -13.70 2.71 24.06
CA TYR A 82 -14.09 1.69 23.09
C TYR A 82 -13.47 1.98 21.71
N GLY A 83 -13.28 0.91 20.93
CA GLY A 83 -12.84 1.01 19.55
C GLY A 83 -13.85 1.77 18.68
N ALA A 84 -13.35 2.62 17.80
CA ALA A 84 -14.14 3.28 16.77
C ALA A 84 -14.08 2.48 15.46
N VAL A 85 -15.16 2.55 14.69
CA VAL A 85 -15.18 2.01 13.33
C VAL A 85 -14.24 2.83 12.45
N SER A 86 -13.48 2.14 11.61
CA SER A 86 -12.62 2.72 10.59
C SER A 86 -12.68 1.86 9.32
N THR A 87 -11.93 2.27 8.31
CA THR A 87 -11.84 1.61 7.01
C THR A 87 -10.37 1.41 6.67
N GLU A 88 -10.02 0.19 6.26
CA GLU A 88 -8.73 -0.11 5.66
C GLU A 88 -8.94 -0.35 4.17
N ILE A 89 -8.12 0.30 3.35
CA ILE A 89 -8.15 0.12 1.89
C ILE A 89 -6.86 -0.56 1.46
N ARG A 90 -6.96 -1.46 0.47
CA ARG A 90 -5.81 -2.09 -0.18
C ARG A 90 -5.75 -1.68 -1.64
N LEU A 91 -4.62 -1.09 -2.01
CA LEU A 91 -4.36 -0.59 -3.35
C LEU A 91 -3.21 -1.38 -3.98
N ARG A 92 -3.26 -1.54 -5.29
CA ARG A 92 -2.18 -2.15 -6.06
C ARG A 92 -1.83 -1.30 -7.26
N ARG A 93 -0.54 -1.07 -7.46
CA ARG A 93 -0.03 -0.30 -8.58
C ARG A 93 0.11 -1.18 -9.82
N LYS A 94 -0.38 -0.70 -10.97
CA LYS A 94 -0.09 -1.31 -12.26
C LYS A 94 1.38 -1.08 -12.63
N SER A 95 1.97 -2.03 -13.35
CA SER A 95 3.25 -1.79 -14.03
C SER A 95 3.08 -0.81 -15.19
N GLY A 96 4.10 0.00 -15.43
CA GLY A 96 4.15 1.02 -16.49
C GLY A 96 4.64 2.38 -16.00
N SER A 97 4.78 3.31 -16.94
CA SER A 97 5.28 4.66 -16.70
C SER A 97 4.23 5.60 -16.10
N ALA A 98 2.94 5.29 -16.29
CA ALA A 98 1.84 6.05 -15.72
C ALA A 98 1.42 5.48 -14.34
N PRO A 99 1.15 6.31 -13.33
CA PRO A 99 0.70 5.91 -12.01
C PRO A 99 -0.78 5.49 -12.04
N VAL A 100 -1.01 4.28 -12.57
CA VAL A 100 -2.32 3.65 -12.59
C VAL A 100 -2.44 2.71 -11.40
N TRP A 101 -3.52 2.86 -10.64
CA TRP A 101 -3.78 2.13 -9.42
C TRP A 101 -5.09 1.35 -9.52
N TYR A 102 -5.17 0.27 -8.75
CA TYR A 102 -6.38 -0.51 -8.52
C TYR A 102 -6.72 -0.43 -7.04
N LEU A 103 -7.97 -0.09 -6.73
CA LEU A 103 -8.57 -0.37 -5.43
C LEU A 103 -9.02 -1.83 -5.46
N ASP A 104 -8.26 -2.68 -4.79
CA ASP A 104 -8.51 -4.13 -4.77
C ASP A 104 -9.47 -4.50 -3.64
N GLU A 105 -9.38 -3.81 -2.49
CA GLU A 105 -10.17 -4.15 -1.30
C GLU A 105 -10.49 -2.92 -0.45
N VAL A 106 -11.69 -2.94 0.14
CA VAL A 106 -12.17 -2.01 1.16
C VAL A 106 -12.71 -2.86 2.30
N GLU A 107 -12.16 -2.69 3.50
CA GLU A 107 -12.48 -3.51 4.67
C GLU A 107 -12.88 -2.63 5.85
N ARG A 108 -13.92 -3.05 6.59
CA ARG A 108 -14.33 -2.40 7.83
C ARG A 108 -13.44 -2.90 8.96
N VAL A 109 -12.74 -1.98 9.61
CA VAL A 109 -11.82 -2.32 10.71
C VAL A 109 -12.16 -1.54 11.98
N THR A 110 -11.60 -1.94 13.11
CA THR A 110 -11.74 -1.22 14.38
C THR A 110 -10.42 -0.54 14.73
N VAL A 111 -10.47 0.74 15.05
CA VAL A 111 -9.31 1.52 15.55
C VAL A 111 -9.52 1.91 16.99
N TYR A 112 -8.45 1.84 17.77
CA TYR A 112 -8.47 2.22 19.18
C TYR A 112 -7.95 3.65 19.36
N PRO A 113 -8.24 4.29 20.51
CA PRO A 113 -7.69 5.60 20.83
C PRO A 113 -6.17 5.62 20.67
N ARG A 114 -5.64 6.71 20.09
CA ARG A 114 -4.22 6.93 19.81
C ARG A 114 -3.59 5.98 18.79
N ASN A 115 -4.39 5.16 18.09
CA ASN A 115 -3.86 4.43 16.95
C ASN A 115 -3.38 5.44 15.89
N PRO A 116 -2.10 5.39 15.46
CA PRO A 116 -1.63 6.24 14.40
C PRO A 116 -2.29 5.85 13.08
N SER A 117 -2.28 6.78 12.12
CA SER A 117 -2.57 6.45 10.73
C SER A 117 -1.53 5.44 10.23
N ARG A 118 -1.98 4.53 9.38
CA ARG A 118 -1.12 3.51 8.77
C ARG A 118 -1.10 3.73 7.27
N LEU A 119 0.10 3.84 6.71
CA LEU A 119 0.38 3.74 5.29
C LEU A 119 1.50 2.71 5.15
N ALA A 120 1.16 1.46 4.92
CA ALA A 120 2.17 0.43 4.66
C ALA A 120 2.31 0.27 3.16
N VAL A 121 3.54 0.36 2.66
CA VAL A 121 3.88 0.21 1.25
C VAL A 121 4.79 -0.99 1.11
N GLU A 122 4.34 -1.97 0.33
CA GLU A 122 5.06 -3.19 0.02
C GLU A 122 5.47 -3.17 -1.46
N ILE A 123 6.74 -3.47 -1.74
CA ILE A 123 7.24 -3.62 -3.11
C ILE A 123 7.24 -5.10 -3.51
N SER A 124 7.22 -5.36 -4.83
CA SER A 124 7.34 -6.74 -5.32
C SER A 124 8.76 -7.28 -5.11
N ASP A 125 8.92 -8.60 -5.02
CA ASP A 125 10.24 -9.24 -4.92
C ASP A 125 11.15 -8.84 -6.10
N ALA A 126 10.59 -8.77 -7.31
CA ALA A 126 11.32 -8.32 -8.50
C ALA A 126 11.85 -6.88 -8.35
N THR A 127 11.06 -5.99 -7.75
CA THR A 127 11.47 -4.62 -7.42
C THR A 127 12.57 -4.63 -6.36
N MET A 128 12.41 -5.43 -5.31
CA MET A 128 13.40 -5.58 -4.24
C MET A 128 14.74 -6.07 -4.78
N PHE A 129 14.76 -7.13 -5.59
CA PHE A 129 15.98 -7.61 -6.24
C PHE A 129 16.62 -6.56 -7.15
N SER A 130 15.82 -5.81 -7.90
CA SER A 130 16.33 -4.74 -8.78
C SER A 130 16.96 -3.60 -7.98
N LEU A 131 16.36 -3.22 -6.84
CA LEU A 131 16.93 -2.23 -5.92
C LEU A 131 18.23 -2.72 -5.31
N VAL A 132 18.24 -3.92 -4.72
CA VAL A 132 19.45 -4.51 -4.12
C VAL A 132 20.58 -4.58 -5.14
N LYS A 133 20.29 -5.04 -6.36
CA LYS A 133 21.28 -5.09 -7.45
C LYS A 133 21.84 -3.71 -7.78
N ARG A 134 20.99 -2.69 -7.93
CA ARG A 134 21.43 -1.32 -8.22
C ARG A 134 22.24 -0.72 -7.08
N THR A 135 21.81 -0.94 -5.83
CA THR A 135 22.54 -0.47 -4.65
C THR A 135 23.91 -1.12 -4.56
N LEU A 136 24.02 -2.44 -4.73
CA LEU A 136 25.31 -3.13 -4.70
C LEU A 136 26.25 -2.64 -5.81
N ALA A 137 25.74 -2.48 -7.04
CA ALA A 137 26.51 -1.95 -8.16
C ALA A 137 27.01 -0.51 -7.88
N ALA A 138 26.20 0.34 -7.24
CA ALA A 138 26.60 1.69 -6.85
C ALA A 138 27.77 1.71 -5.84
N PHE A 139 27.94 0.65 -5.05
CA PHE A 139 29.06 0.46 -4.13
C PHE A 139 30.17 -0.44 -4.70
N GLY A 140 30.19 -0.68 -6.02
CA GLY A 140 31.22 -1.48 -6.68
C GLY A 140 31.20 -2.97 -6.32
N ARG A 141 30.05 -3.48 -5.85
CA ARG A 141 29.83 -4.91 -5.59
C ARG A 141 28.96 -5.51 -6.69
N ASP A 142 29.53 -6.40 -7.48
CA ASP A 142 28.81 -7.07 -8.59
C ASP A 142 28.11 -8.37 -8.18
N VAL A 143 28.31 -8.85 -6.95
CA VAL A 143 27.78 -10.13 -6.48
C VAL A 143 26.67 -9.88 -5.46
N VAL A 144 25.42 -10.19 -5.83
CA VAL A 144 24.39 -10.45 -4.81
C VAL A 144 24.77 -11.76 -4.14
N PRO A 145 25.04 -11.80 -2.82
CA PRO A 145 25.33 -13.06 -2.14
C PRO A 145 24.23 -14.08 -2.46
N ARG A 146 24.60 -15.30 -2.84
CA ARG A 146 23.65 -16.37 -3.20
C ARG A 146 22.62 -16.61 -2.09
N GLU A 147 23.01 -16.37 -0.86
CA GLU A 147 22.20 -16.44 0.36
C GLU A 147 21.02 -15.44 0.37
N LEU A 148 21.13 -14.30 -0.31
CA LEU A 148 20.05 -13.31 -0.46
C LEU A 148 19.04 -13.65 -1.58
N LEU A 149 19.33 -14.66 -2.39
CA LEU A 149 18.52 -15.09 -3.53
C LEU A 149 17.75 -16.40 -3.24
N ALA A 150 17.95 -17.00 -2.06
CA ALA A 150 17.20 -18.18 -1.66
C ALA A 150 15.76 -17.78 -1.27
N PRO A 151 14.71 -18.50 -1.75
CA PRO A 151 13.40 -18.37 -1.15
C PRO A 151 13.51 -18.70 0.35
N ALA A 152 12.71 -18.03 1.19
CA ALA A 152 12.79 -18.11 2.64
C ALA A 152 12.76 -19.55 3.22
N ASP A 153 12.30 -20.53 2.43
CA ASP A 153 12.22 -21.94 2.80
C ASP A 153 13.57 -22.70 2.75
N ASP A 154 14.60 -22.20 2.06
CA ASP A 154 15.87 -22.93 1.87
C ASP A 154 16.92 -22.65 2.97
N VAL A 155 16.77 -21.56 3.72
CA VAL A 155 17.74 -21.18 4.77
C VAL A 155 17.57 -22.02 6.04
N ALA A 156 16.42 -22.68 6.22
CA ALA A 156 16.12 -23.49 7.40
C ALA A 156 16.83 -24.86 7.42
N LEU A 157 17.37 -25.34 6.30
CA LEU A 157 17.99 -26.67 6.19
C LEU A 157 19.52 -26.68 6.31
N ALA A 158 20.18 -25.52 6.22
CA ALA A 158 21.65 -25.44 6.28
C ALA A 158 22.22 -25.38 7.72
N GLY A 159 21.37 -25.22 8.74
CA GLY A 159 21.82 -25.04 10.14
C GLY A 159 21.74 -26.28 11.05
N LEU A 160 21.32 -27.44 10.54
CA LEU A 160 21.10 -28.64 11.39
C LEU A 160 22.08 -29.81 11.12
N ALA A 161 23.16 -29.57 10.39
CA ALA A 161 24.19 -30.57 10.11
C ALA A 161 25.60 -29.98 10.28
N ALA A 162 26.01 -29.78 11.52
CA ALA A 162 27.42 -29.72 11.94
C ALA A 162 27.52 -30.06 13.43
#